data_AF-Q1AZP8-F1
#
_entry.id   AF-Q1AZP8-F1
#
_cell.length_a   1.000
_cell.length_b   1.000
_cell.length_c   1.000
_cell.angle_alpha   90.00
_cell.angle_beta   90.00
_cell.angle_gamma   90.00
#
_symmetry.space_group_name_H-M   'P 1'
#
loop_
_entity.id
_entity.type
_entity.pdbx_description
1 polymer ?
#
loop_
_entity_poly.entity_id
_entity_poly.type
_entity_poly.pdbx_seq_one_letter_code
_entity_poly.pdbx_strand_id
1 'polypeptide(L)'
;MEELRSTPSRGGEISVAWEGLAASCASPVRRLGGFLLVGFALFAASTTAVILYYNLFGERSFAGQGVAVPHAAFYATMALSAAVAAGGYLVWLLRSLRSYAAFSRILSGRGLDPRRPTRDGLSAYSDEQLLALRTRYERALPGPAKERLARTFGFHEDDSFSLGPLSARPGTFEMGVLRMEWEARLILRSGEPLPEISWWTEGRHRLLPRKPTELRRLLFALRYTTESVRELKRRYGYRVERWHKTVPEGRLWDAIRDHEEARRIQAALNSRRISG
;
A
#
# COMPACT_ATOMS: atom_id res chain seq x y z
N MET A 1 19.64 7.59 35.73
CA MET A 1 18.57 8.55 36.08
C MET A 1 18.46 9.49 34.90
N GLU A 2 17.64 9.16 33.90
CA GLU A 2 16.19 9.43 33.88
C GLU A 2 15.92 10.83 33.32
N GLU A 3 15.67 10.88 32.00
CA GLU A 3 14.66 11.76 31.39
C GLU A 3 14.30 11.25 29.98
N LEU A 4 13.67 10.08 29.95
CA LEU A 4 12.83 9.61 28.85
C LEU A 4 11.44 10.24 29.01
N ARG A 5 11.26 11.46 28.50
CA ARG A 5 9.92 11.98 28.14
C ARG A 5 10.01 12.75 26.83
N SER A 6 10.07 12.01 25.73
CA SER A 6 9.70 12.55 24.43
C SER A 6 8.26 13.06 24.52
N THR A 7 8.10 14.37 24.35
CA THR A 7 6.81 15.05 24.33
C THR A 7 5.85 14.37 23.32
N PRO A 8 4.73 13.79 23.76
CA PRO A 8 3.86 12.97 22.89
C PRO A 8 3.20 13.76 21.74
N SER A 9 3.14 15.09 21.83
CA SER A 9 2.62 15.97 20.76
C SER A 9 3.54 16.05 19.53
N ARG A 10 4.87 16.07 19.72
CA ARG A 10 5.83 16.34 18.62
C ARG A 10 6.01 15.13 17.67
N GLY A 11 5.98 13.92 18.22
CA GLY A 11 6.03 12.68 17.42
C GLY A 11 4.72 12.40 16.68
N GLY A 12 3.58 12.76 17.27
CA GLY A 12 2.26 12.62 16.66
C GLY A 12 2.13 13.40 15.37
N GLU A 13 2.52 14.67 15.36
CA GLU A 13 2.42 15.54 14.18
C GLU A 13 3.32 15.10 13.02
N ILE A 14 4.51 14.58 13.31
CA ILE A 14 5.42 14.04 12.28
C ILE A 14 4.83 12.77 11.67
N SER A 15 4.28 11.88 12.49
CA SER A 15 3.62 10.66 12.01
C SER A 15 2.40 10.95 11.12
N VAL A 16 1.63 11.99 11.47
CA VAL A 16 0.48 12.46 10.68
C VAL A 16 0.95 13.10 9.38
N ALA A 17 2.04 13.87 9.38
CA ALA A 17 2.59 14.46 8.17
C ALA A 17 3.11 13.39 7.19
N TRP A 18 3.81 12.35 7.69
CA TRP A 18 4.19 11.19 6.87
C TRP A 18 2.99 10.44 6.31
N GLU A 19 1.96 10.24 7.13
CA GLU A 19 0.73 9.59 6.68
C GLU A 19 0.00 10.42 5.61
N GLY A 20 -0.12 11.73 5.80
CA GLY A 20 -0.71 12.63 4.82
C GLY A 20 0.06 12.63 3.50
N LEU A 21 1.40 12.62 3.58
CA LEU A 21 2.27 12.47 2.42
C LEU A 21 2.01 11.13 1.70
N ALA A 22 2.02 10.02 2.42
CA ALA A 22 1.77 8.69 1.85
C ALA A 22 0.34 8.53 1.29
N ALA A 23 -0.67 9.13 1.92
CA ALA A 23 -2.06 9.08 1.48
C ALA A 23 -2.29 9.93 0.21
N SER A 24 -1.53 11.01 0.05
CA SER A 24 -1.57 11.84 -1.16
C SER A 24 -1.03 11.09 -2.40
N CYS A 25 -0.16 10.11 -2.20
CA CYS A 25 0.45 9.29 -3.25
C CYS A 25 -0.42 8.07 -3.58
N ALA A 26 -1.58 8.27 -4.23
CA ALA A 26 -2.33 7.15 -4.79
C ALA A 26 -1.78 6.77 -6.17
N SER A 27 -1.92 5.49 -6.56
CA SER A 27 -1.53 5.04 -7.91
C SER A 27 -2.32 5.79 -8.99
N PRO A 28 -1.68 6.66 -9.79
CA PRO A 28 -2.36 7.47 -10.80
C PRO A 28 -3.04 6.60 -11.85
N VAL A 29 -2.40 5.51 -12.27
CA VAL A 29 -2.95 4.58 -13.28
C VAL A 29 -4.25 3.94 -12.80
N ARG A 30 -4.29 3.48 -11.53
CA ARG A 30 -5.52 2.90 -10.96
C ARG A 30 -6.63 3.94 -10.82
N ARG A 31 -6.27 5.18 -10.47
CA ARG A 31 -7.25 6.27 -10.34
C ARG A 31 -7.80 6.70 -11.69
N LEU A 32 -6.95 6.79 -12.71
CA LEU A 32 -7.38 7.04 -14.10
C LEU A 32 -8.40 5.98 -14.55
N GLY A 33 -8.11 4.69 -14.33
CA GLY A 33 -9.05 3.62 -14.63
C GLY A 33 -10.39 3.77 -13.90
N GLY A 34 -10.37 4.19 -12.62
CA GLY A 34 -11.59 4.49 -11.87
C GLY A 34 -12.42 5.64 -12.46
N PHE A 35 -11.79 6.75 -12.83
CA PHE A 35 -12.49 7.87 -13.48
C PHE A 35 -13.02 7.52 -14.86
N LEU A 36 -12.27 6.72 -15.64
CA LEU A 36 -12.73 6.22 -16.93
C LEU A 36 -13.95 5.29 -16.78
N LEU A 37 -13.96 4.42 -15.76
CA LEU A 37 -15.13 3.59 -15.46
C LEU A 37 -16.36 4.42 -15.10
N VAL A 38 -16.19 5.48 -14.31
CA VAL A 38 -17.28 6.41 -13.97
C VAL A 38 -17.79 7.13 -15.22
N GLY A 39 -16.88 7.64 -16.07
CA GLY A 39 -17.25 8.25 -17.34
C GLY A 39 -18.00 7.29 -18.25
N PHE A 40 -17.50 6.05 -18.38
CA PHE A 40 -18.15 5.01 -19.16
C PHE A 40 -19.56 4.66 -18.64
N ALA A 41 -19.72 4.54 -17.32
CA ALA A 41 -21.04 4.30 -16.72
C ALA A 41 -22.01 5.45 -16.99
N LEU A 42 -21.53 6.70 -16.88
CA LEU A 42 -22.31 7.90 -17.22
C LEU A 42 -22.68 7.92 -18.72
N PHE A 43 -21.74 7.56 -19.59
CA PHE A 43 -21.98 7.44 -21.02
C PHE A 43 -23.07 6.41 -21.34
N ALA A 44 -22.97 5.22 -20.76
CA ALA A 44 -23.96 4.16 -20.96
C ALA A 44 -25.33 4.62 -20.47
N ALA A 45 -25.42 5.14 -19.24
CA ALA A 45 -26.69 5.61 -18.67
C ALA A 45 -27.32 6.75 -19.47
N SER A 46 -26.54 7.76 -19.85
CA SER A 46 -27.04 8.91 -20.63
C SER A 46 -27.46 8.50 -22.04
N THR A 47 -26.69 7.64 -22.71
CA THR A 47 -27.04 7.16 -24.05
C THR A 47 -28.28 6.28 -24.01
N THR A 48 -28.43 5.41 -23.01
CA THR A 48 -29.67 4.65 -22.79
C THR A 48 -30.86 5.57 -22.54
N ALA A 49 -30.71 6.60 -21.70
CA ALA A 49 -31.77 7.58 -21.45
C ALA A 49 -32.18 8.33 -22.73
N VAL A 50 -31.20 8.75 -23.55
CA VAL A 50 -31.45 9.38 -24.85
C VAL A 50 -32.20 8.42 -25.79
N ILE A 51 -31.76 7.17 -25.91
CA ILE A 51 -32.43 6.15 -26.74
C ILE A 51 -33.88 5.94 -26.27
N LEU A 52 -34.11 5.83 -24.96
CA LEU A 52 -35.45 5.66 -24.40
C LEU A 52 -36.33 6.89 -24.66
N TYR A 53 -35.79 8.09 -24.49
CA TYR A 53 -36.50 9.33 -24.75
C TYR A 53 -36.98 9.41 -26.21
N TYR A 54 -36.08 9.18 -27.17
CA TYR A 54 -36.45 9.21 -28.60
C TYR A 54 -37.42 8.08 -28.97
N ASN A 55 -37.32 6.90 -28.35
CA ASN A 55 -38.30 5.84 -28.59
C ASN A 55 -39.69 6.17 -28.02
N LEU A 56 -39.78 6.82 -26.87
CA LEU A 56 -41.05 7.14 -26.21
C LEU A 56 -41.74 8.37 -26.81
N PHE A 57 -40.97 9.40 -27.15
CA PHE A 57 -41.50 10.72 -27.53
C PHE A 57 -41.15 11.18 -28.95
N GLY A 58 -40.31 10.43 -29.68
CA GLY A 58 -39.93 10.81 -31.04
C GLY A 58 -41.09 10.64 -32.03
N GLU A 59 -41.18 11.54 -33.01
CA GLU A 59 -42.17 11.45 -34.08
C GLU A 59 -41.97 10.15 -34.87
N ARG A 60 -43.04 9.37 -34.98
CA ARG A 60 -43.06 8.11 -35.74
C ARG A 60 -43.85 8.32 -37.01
N SER A 61 -43.23 8.08 -38.17
CA SER A 61 -43.94 8.16 -39.46
C SER A 61 -44.83 6.93 -39.69
N PHE A 62 -44.49 5.76 -39.11
CA PHE A 62 -45.27 4.53 -39.19
C PHE A 62 -45.23 3.71 -37.88
N ALA A 63 -46.26 2.91 -37.64
CA ALA A 63 -46.31 2.00 -36.49
C ALA A 63 -45.22 0.91 -36.61
N GLY A 64 -44.36 0.79 -35.61
CA GLY A 64 -43.25 -0.18 -35.58
C GLY A 64 -41.89 0.36 -36.02
N GLN A 65 -41.80 1.61 -36.49
CA GLN A 65 -40.53 2.25 -36.81
C GLN A 65 -39.79 2.67 -35.52
N GLY A 66 -38.57 2.17 -35.34
CA GLY A 66 -37.65 2.70 -34.32
C GLY A 66 -37.20 4.11 -34.70
N VAL A 67 -37.21 5.04 -33.75
CA VAL A 67 -36.73 6.41 -34.00
C VAL A 67 -35.20 6.40 -33.98
N ALA A 68 -34.58 6.81 -35.09
CA ALA A 68 -33.13 6.93 -35.18
C ALA A 68 -32.66 8.07 -34.26
N VAL A 69 -31.83 7.76 -33.27
CA VAL A 69 -31.25 8.77 -32.39
C VAL A 69 -30.35 9.70 -33.21
N PRO A 70 -30.51 11.03 -33.11
CA PRO A 70 -29.63 11.96 -33.79
C PRO A 70 -28.17 11.73 -33.41
N HIS A 71 -27.29 11.60 -34.40
CA HIS A 71 -25.85 11.39 -34.17
C HIS A 71 -25.26 12.47 -33.26
N ALA A 72 -25.74 13.71 -33.36
CA ALA A 72 -25.34 14.81 -32.48
C ALA A 72 -25.59 14.52 -30.99
N ALA A 73 -26.71 13.88 -30.63
CA ALA A 73 -27.03 13.54 -29.25
C ALA A 73 -26.08 12.46 -28.71
N PHE A 74 -25.72 11.47 -29.53
CA PHE A 74 -24.73 10.45 -29.18
C PHE A 74 -23.33 11.05 -28.97
N TYR A 75 -22.87 11.90 -29.89
CA TYR A 75 -21.57 12.55 -29.74
C TYR A 75 -21.54 13.52 -28.54
N ALA A 76 -22.67 14.16 -28.22
CA ALA A 76 -22.78 15.01 -27.04
C ALA A 76 -22.68 14.21 -25.73
N THR A 77 -23.36 13.06 -25.60
CA THR A 77 -23.23 12.21 -24.40
C THR A 77 -21.81 11.64 -24.27
N MET A 78 -21.18 11.27 -25.39
CA MET A 78 -19.79 10.82 -25.42
C MET A 78 -18.82 11.94 -24.99
N ALA A 79 -18.96 13.15 -25.53
CA ALA A 79 -18.11 14.28 -25.17
C ALA A 79 -18.28 14.68 -23.70
N LEU A 80 -19.52 14.73 -23.20
CA LEU A 80 -19.83 15.05 -21.80
C LEU A 80 -19.22 14.03 -20.84
N SER A 81 -19.41 12.74 -21.11
CA SER A 81 -18.87 11.67 -20.26
C SER A 81 -17.34 11.62 -20.27
N ALA A 82 -16.71 11.84 -21.43
CA ALA A 82 -15.28 11.98 -21.54
C ALA A 82 -14.76 13.20 -20.76
N ALA A 83 -15.46 14.34 -20.85
CA ALA A 83 -15.11 15.55 -20.10
C ALA A 83 -15.23 15.35 -18.58
N VAL A 84 -16.26 14.65 -18.11
CA VAL A 84 -16.41 14.31 -16.68
C VAL A 84 -15.28 13.39 -16.21
N ALA A 85 -14.93 12.36 -16.99
CA ALA A 85 -13.83 11.46 -16.63
C ALA A 85 -12.48 12.18 -16.60
N ALA A 86 -12.14 12.91 -17.67
CA ALA A 86 -10.88 13.64 -17.78
C ALA A 86 -10.80 14.78 -16.76
N GLY A 87 -11.86 15.59 -16.64
CA GLY A 87 -11.96 16.67 -15.68
C GLY A 87 -11.88 16.18 -14.25
N GLY A 88 -12.60 15.12 -13.88
CA GLY A 88 -12.54 14.51 -12.56
C GLY A 88 -11.13 14.02 -12.22
N TYR A 89 -10.46 13.35 -13.17
CA TYR A 89 -9.08 12.91 -12.99
C TYR A 89 -8.10 14.07 -12.82
N LEU A 90 -8.22 15.12 -13.63
CA LEU A 90 -7.35 16.31 -13.56
C LEU A 90 -7.52 17.05 -12.23
N VAL A 91 -8.76 17.27 -11.80
CA VAL A 91 -9.07 17.90 -10.51
C VAL A 91 -8.49 17.07 -9.36
N TRP A 92 -8.67 15.75 -9.41
CA TRP A 92 -8.09 14.84 -8.42
C TRP A 92 -6.55 14.90 -8.42
N LEU A 93 -5.91 14.87 -9.59
CA LEU A 93 -4.45 14.91 -9.73
C LEU A 93 -3.88 16.20 -9.17
N LEU A 94 -4.46 17.36 -9.52
CA LEU A 94 -4.06 18.66 -8.99
C LEU A 94 -4.21 18.73 -7.47
N ARG A 95 -5.32 18.23 -6.93
CA ARG A 95 -5.53 18.16 -5.48
C ARG A 95 -4.51 17.26 -4.80
N SER A 96 -4.25 16.08 -5.35
CA SER A 96 -3.27 15.11 -4.85
C SER A 96 -1.85 15.70 -4.79
N LEU A 97 -1.42 16.36 -5.86
CA LEU A 97 -0.09 17.01 -5.92
C LEU A 97 0.01 18.20 -4.97
N ARG A 98 -1.04 19.01 -4.82
CA ARG A 98 -1.08 20.11 -3.84
C ARG A 98 -0.99 19.59 -2.41
N SER A 99 -1.72 18.53 -2.09
CA SER A 99 -1.63 17.87 -0.78
C SER A 99 -0.24 17.29 -0.53
N TYR A 100 0.36 16.62 -1.52
CA TYR A 100 1.73 16.13 -1.43
C TYR A 100 2.73 17.27 -1.14
N ALA A 101 2.63 18.38 -1.87
CA ALA A 101 3.49 19.54 -1.66
C ALA A 101 3.31 20.17 -0.27
N ALA A 102 2.06 20.24 0.23
CA ALA A 102 1.78 20.77 1.56
C ALA A 102 2.42 19.90 2.67
N PHE A 103 2.22 18.58 2.63
CA PHE A 103 2.83 17.67 3.62
C PHE A 103 4.35 17.60 3.49
N SER A 104 4.87 17.68 2.26
CA SER A 104 6.30 17.75 2.00
C SER A 104 6.91 18.98 2.67
N ARG A 105 6.28 20.16 2.55
CA ARG A 105 6.72 21.39 3.22
C ARG A 105 6.71 21.28 4.75
N ILE A 106 5.69 20.62 5.32
CA ILE A 106 5.61 20.40 6.79
C ILE A 106 6.79 19.55 7.27
N LEU A 107 7.13 18.48 6.55
CA LEU A 107 8.26 17.60 6.88
C LEU A 107 9.60 18.31 6.70
N SER A 108 9.80 19.02 5.57
CA SER A 108 11.00 19.81 5.32
C SER A 108 11.20 20.93 6.35
N GLY A 109 10.12 21.59 6.78
CA GLY A 109 10.16 22.62 7.82
C GLY A 109 10.60 22.08 9.19
N ARG A 110 10.58 20.75 9.39
CA ARG A 110 11.10 20.08 10.59
C ARG A 110 12.47 19.41 10.38
N GLY A 111 13.15 19.72 9.27
CA GLY A 111 14.47 19.16 8.96
C GLY A 111 14.47 17.74 8.41
N LEU A 112 13.29 17.14 8.17
CA LEU A 112 13.18 15.81 7.57
C LEU A 112 13.17 15.90 6.04
N ASP A 113 13.72 14.89 5.36
CA ASP A 113 13.66 14.78 3.90
C ASP A 113 12.43 13.97 3.45
N PRO A 114 11.39 14.59 2.86
CA PRO A 114 10.15 13.92 2.47
C PRO A 114 10.35 12.85 1.37
N ARG A 115 11.45 12.93 0.62
CA ARG A 115 11.79 11.98 -0.44
C ARG A 115 12.70 10.86 0.07
N ARG A 116 13.36 11.04 1.21
CA ARG A 116 14.33 10.09 1.78
C ARG A 116 13.98 9.82 3.25
N PRO A 117 12.89 9.07 3.51
CA PRO A 117 12.35 8.87 4.86
C PRO A 117 13.29 8.13 5.82
N THR A 118 14.31 7.44 5.29
CA THR A 118 15.29 6.66 6.06
C THR A 118 16.60 7.39 6.28
N ARG A 119 16.70 8.65 5.85
CA ARG A 119 17.91 9.49 6.03
C ARG A 119 18.30 9.60 7.50
N ASP A 120 17.32 9.73 8.39
CA ASP A 120 17.52 9.87 9.83
C ASP A 120 17.26 8.56 10.59
N GLY A 121 17.35 7.41 9.90
CA GLY A 121 17.11 6.07 10.45
C GLY A 121 15.71 5.50 10.19
N LEU A 122 15.35 4.41 10.87
CA LEU A 122 14.11 3.66 10.63
C LEU A 122 13.00 3.96 11.66
N SER A 123 13.19 4.96 12.50
CA SER A 123 12.28 5.34 13.60
C SER A 123 10.88 5.77 13.13
N ALA A 124 10.77 6.30 11.90
CA ALA A 124 9.49 6.69 11.32
C ALA A 124 8.58 5.49 10.98
N TYR A 125 9.15 4.29 10.88
CA TYR A 125 8.45 3.07 10.48
C TYR A 125 8.07 2.24 11.69
N SER A 126 6.87 1.63 11.68
CA SER A 126 6.52 0.61 12.67
C SER A 126 7.16 -0.72 12.32
N ASP A 127 7.36 -1.56 13.33
CA ASP A 127 7.96 -2.89 13.16
C ASP A 127 7.16 -3.76 12.19
N GLU A 128 5.82 -3.71 12.27
CA GLU A 128 4.95 -4.45 11.35
C GLU A 128 5.15 -3.97 9.91
N GLN A 129 5.30 -2.65 9.71
CA GLN A 129 5.54 -2.09 8.39
C GLN A 129 6.92 -2.51 7.86
N LEU A 130 7.96 -2.51 8.69
CA LEU A 130 9.31 -2.93 8.30
C LEU A 130 9.34 -4.41 7.93
N LEU A 131 8.74 -5.28 8.75
CA LEU A 131 8.62 -6.71 8.44
C LEU A 131 7.86 -6.93 7.13
N ALA A 132 6.73 -6.24 6.91
CA ALA A 132 5.98 -6.34 5.66
C ALA A 132 6.77 -5.84 4.44
N LEU A 133 7.63 -4.83 4.59
CA LEU A 133 8.54 -4.35 3.55
C LEU A 133 9.69 -5.34 3.30
N ARG A 134 10.24 -5.94 4.36
CA ARG A 134 11.30 -6.94 4.29
C ARG A 134 10.84 -8.20 3.58
N THR A 135 9.64 -8.69 3.88
CA THR A 135 9.01 -9.81 3.16
C THR A 135 8.84 -9.48 1.67
N ARG A 136 8.54 -8.22 1.32
CA ARG A 136 8.43 -7.79 -0.07
C ARG A 136 9.79 -7.77 -0.78
N TYR A 137 10.85 -7.36 -0.08
CA TYR A 137 12.21 -7.40 -0.60
C TYR A 137 12.65 -8.84 -0.92
N GLU A 138 12.36 -9.76 -0.01
CA GLU A 138 12.66 -11.20 -0.16
C GLU A 138 12.02 -11.80 -1.43
N ARG A 139 10.79 -11.40 -1.72
CA ARG A 139 10.04 -11.84 -2.91
C ARG A 139 10.36 -11.08 -4.18
N ALA A 140 11.00 -9.93 -4.07
CA ALA A 140 11.35 -9.16 -5.24
C ALA A 140 12.40 -9.95 -6.04
N LEU A 141 12.14 -10.13 -7.34
CA LEU A 141 13.16 -10.67 -8.24
C LEU A 141 14.37 -9.73 -8.25
N PRO A 142 15.58 -10.26 -8.49
CA PRO A 142 16.76 -9.42 -8.71
C PRO A 142 16.47 -8.32 -9.73
N GLY A 143 16.83 -7.08 -9.39
CA GLY A 143 16.58 -5.91 -10.23
C GLY A 143 16.29 -4.63 -9.44
N PRO A 144 15.84 -3.57 -10.12
CA PRO A 144 15.85 -2.20 -9.58
C PRO A 144 14.90 -2.02 -8.40
N ALA A 145 13.82 -2.80 -8.32
CA ALA A 145 12.88 -2.75 -7.20
C ALA A 145 13.46 -3.38 -5.92
N LYS A 146 14.22 -4.47 -6.06
CA LYS A 146 14.90 -5.15 -4.95
C LYS A 146 16.06 -4.31 -4.45
N GLU A 147 16.88 -3.80 -5.36
CA GLU A 147 17.99 -2.89 -5.06
C GLU A 147 17.52 -1.61 -4.36
N ARG A 148 16.41 -1.01 -4.83
CA ARG A 148 15.84 0.17 -4.17
C ARG A 148 15.43 -0.14 -2.73
N LEU A 149 14.79 -1.29 -2.48
CA LEU A 149 14.42 -1.70 -1.12
C LEU A 149 15.66 -1.91 -0.24
N ALA A 150 16.69 -2.59 -0.74
CA ALA A 150 17.96 -2.76 -0.03
C ALA A 150 18.63 -1.42 0.30
N ARG A 151 18.71 -0.50 -0.67
CA ARG A 151 19.32 0.82 -0.47
C ARG A 151 18.51 1.73 0.43
N THR A 152 17.17 1.66 0.36
CA THR A 152 16.31 2.52 1.18
C THR A 152 16.29 2.06 2.64
N PHE A 153 16.23 0.74 2.88
CA PHE A 153 15.95 0.19 4.21
C PHE A 153 17.12 -0.57 4.84
N GLY A 154 18.24 -0.76 4.12
CA GLY A 154 19.38 -1.53 4.64
C GLY A 154 19.17 -3.06 4.60
N PHE A 155 18.10 -3.54 3.93
CA PHE A 155 17.80 -4.97 3.82
C PHE A 155 18.88 -5.74 3.05
N HIS A 156 19.13 -6.97 3.47
CA HIS A 156 20.09 -7.88 2.83
C HIS A 156 19.56 -9.31 2.81
N GLU A 157 20.10 -10.13 1.91
CA GLU A 157 19.72 -11.55 1.78
C GLU A 157 20.14 -12.34 3.02
N ASP A 158 21.35 -12.07 3.53
CA ASP A 158 21.92 -12.65 4.76
C ASP A 158 21.54 -11.90 6.05
N ASP A 159 20.39 -11.23 6.10
CA ASP A 159 19.89 -10.71 7.38
C ASP A 159 19.79 -11.85 8.40
N SER A 160 19.79 -11.57 9.70
CA SER A 160 19.56 -12.61 10.73
C SER A 160 18.19 -13.33 10.57
N PHE A 161 17.34 -12.81 9.68
CA PHE A 161 16.10 -13.42 9.18
C PHE A 161 16.29 -14.45 8.04
N SER A 162 17.51 -14.66 7.55
CA SER A 162 17.89 -15.58 6.46
C SER A 162 17.53 -17.04 6.72
N LEU A 163 17.23 -17.38 7.98
CA LEU A 163 16.73 -18.70 8.36
C LEU A 163 15.26 -18.94 7.98
N GLY A 164 14.60 -18.00 7.32
CA GLY A 164 13.22 -18.11 6.88
C GLY A 164 12.25 -17.46 7.87
N PRO A 165 10.95 -17.58 7.61
CA PRO A 165 9.98 -16.58 8.01
C PRO A 165 9.51 -16.65 9.48
N LEU A 166 10.31 -17.23 10.38
CA LEU A 166 9.88 -17.71 11.69
C LEU A 166 10.42 -16.94 12.91
N SER A 167 11.35 -15.98 12.75
CA SER A 167 12.16 -15.55 13.91
C SER A 167 11.82 -14.21 14.54
N ALA A 168 11.26 -13.23 13.82
CA ALA A 168 11.09 -11.87 14.34
C ALA A 168 9.64 -11.42 14.42
N ARG A 169 9.22 -10.94 15.60
CA ARG A 169 7.89 -10.38 15.84
C ARG A 169 8.00 -8.89 16.18
N PRO A 170 6.98 -8.08 15.84
CA PRO A 170 6.91 -6.69 16.29
C PRO A 170 7.12 -6.60 17.81
N GLY A 171 7.97 -5.68 18.25
CA GLY A 171 8.23 -5.45 19.68
C GLY A 171 9.03 -6.54 20.42
N THR A 172 9.61 -7.54 19.72
CA THR A 172 10.52 -8.51 20.36
C THR A 172 11.98 -8.13 20.21
N PHE A 173 12.84 -8.79 20.99
CA PHE A 173 14.29 -8.58 20.94
C PHE A 173 14.86 -8.83 19.54
N GLU A 174 14.42 -9.89 18.87
CA GLU A 174 14.86 -10.27 17.52
C GLU A 174 14.56 -9.16 16.50
N MET A 175 13.40 -8.52 16.61
CA MET A 175 13.04 -7.37 15.77
C MET A 175 13.92 -6.15 16.08
N GLY A 176 14.27 -5.94 17.35
CA GLY A 176 15.23 -4.91 17.76
C GLY A 176 16.61 -5.12 17.13
N VAL A 177 17.10 -6.35 17.14
CA VAL A 177 18.37 -6.74 16.50
C VAL A 177 18.31 -6.49 14.98
N LEU A 178 17.23 -6.90 14.31
CA LEU A 178 17.06 -6.65 12.87
C LEU A 178 17.01 -5.15 12.53
N ARG A 179 16.26 -4.34 13.31
CA ARG A 179 16.26 -2.89 13.10
C ARG A 179 17.66 -2.33 13.24
N MET A 180 18.41 -2.74 14.26
CA MET A 180 19.77 -2.27 14.50
C MET A 180 20.71 -2.69 13.35
N GLU A 181 20.61 -3.92 12.84
CA GLU A 181 21.36 -4.37 11.66
C GLU A 181 21.07 -3.50 10.44
N TRP A 182 19.79 -3.25 10.15
CA TRP A 182 19.37 -2.43 9.02
C TRP A 182 19.82 -0.98 9.15
N GLU A 183 19.69 -0.39 10.34
CA GLU A 183 20.18 0.97 10.63
C GLU A 183 21.70 1.06 10.52
N ALA A 184 22.43 0.08 11.05
CA ALA A 184 23.89 0.01 10.93
C ALA A 184 24.31 -0.01 9.45
N ARG A 185 23.63 -0.79 8.60
CA ARG A 185 23.93 -0.80 7.15
C ARG A 185 23.60 0.52 6.46
N LEU A 186 22.54 1.22 6.88
CA LEU A 186 22.25 2.56 6.37
C LEU A 186 23.34 3.56 6.76
N ILE A 187 23.86 3.49 8.00
CA ILE A 187 24.95 4.35 8.47
C ILE A 187 26.26 4.05 7.73
N LEU A 188 26.59 2.77 7.55
CA LEU A 188 27.78 2.35 6.78
C LEU A 188 27.72 2.82 5.32
N ARG A 189 26.51 3.02 4.78
CA ARG A 189 26.26 3.53 3.42
C ARG A 189 25.89 5.01 3.38
N SER A 190 26.10 5.76 4.46
CA SER A 190 25.72 7.18 4.55
C SER A 190 26.38 8.07 3.48
N GLY A 191 27.52 7.65 2.92
CA GLY A 191 28.19 8.32 1.81
C GLY A 191 27.56 8.07 0.42
N GLU A 192 26.67 7.09 0.28
CA GLU A 192 25.97 6.82 -0.97
C GLU A 192 24.66 7.61 -1.07
N PRO A 193 24.28 8.10 -2.26
CA PRO A 193 23.01 8.80 -2.42
C PRO A 193 21.84 7.82 -2.24
N LEU A 194 21.09 8.00 -1.14
CA LEU A 194 19.84 7.28 -0.90
C LEU A 194 18.84 7.52 -2.05
N PRO A 195 18.16 6.46 -2.54
CA PRO A 195 17.22 6.59 -3.65
C PRO A 195 16.00 7.43 -3.25
N GLU A 196 15.63 8.38 -4.10
CA GLU A 196 14.46 9.23 -3.85
C GLU A 196 13.14 8.48 -4.06
N ILE A 197 12.22 8.70 -3.13
CA ILE A 197 10.83 8.23 -3.18
C ILE A 197 9.96 9.40 -3.63
N SER A 198 9.75 9.50 -4.94
CA SER A 198 8.83 10.48 -5.53
C SER A 198 7.36 10.11 -5.28
N TRP A 199 6.45 11.05 -5.54
CA TRP A 199 5.01 10.82 -5.55
C TRP A 199 4.61 9.61 -6.43
N TRP A 200 5.24 9.49 -7.61
CA TRP A 200 5.03 8.38 -8.53
C TRP A 200 5.56 7.05 -7.99
N THR A 201 6.77 7.08 -7.43
CA THR A 201 7.39 5.90 -6.83
C THR A 201 6.54 5.39 -5.67
N GLU A 202 6.06 6.28 -4.81
CA GLU A 202 5.19 5.92 -3.69
C GLU A 202 3.84 5.37 -4.16
N GLY A 203 3.22 6.01 -5.17
CA GLY A 203 1.94 5.55 -5.71
C GLY A 203 1.99 4.11 -6.24
N ARG A 204 3.16 3.65 -6.71
CA ARG A 204 3.38 2.28 -7.18
C ARG A 204 3.87 1.32 -6.09
N HIS A 205 4.80 1.79 -5.26
CA HIS A 205 5.58 0.92 -4.38
C HIS A 205 5.29 1.08 -2.89
N ARG A 206 4.48 2.04 -2.46
CA ARG A 206 3.99 2.14 -1.07
C ARG A 206 5.09 2.06 0.01
N LEU A 207 6.20 2.76 -0.19
CA LEU A 207 7.42 2.73 0.62
C LEU A 207 7.44 3.73 1.78
N LEU A 208 6.64 4.80 1.74
CA LEU A 208 6.63 5.84 2.77
C LEU A 208 6.08 5.34 4.12
N PRO A 209 6.50 5.94 5.23
CA PRO A 209 5.99 5.62 6.55
C PRO A 209 4.47 5.83 6.64
N ARG A 210 3.78 4.95 7.35
CA ARG A 210 2.34 5.06 7.58
C ARG A 210 2.06 4.99 9.06
N LYS A 211 1.16 5.85 9.54
CA LYS A 211 0.68 5.76 10.91
C LYS A 211 0.12 4.37 11.16
N PRO A 212 0.56 3.69 12.22
CA PRO A 212 0.08 2.37 12.55
C PRO A 212 -1.27 2.51 13.25
N THR A 213 -2.35 2.70 12.48
CA THR A 213 -3.69 2.40 13.00
C THR A 213 -3.76 0.92 13.33
N GLU A 214 -4.57 0.53 14.31
CA GLU A 214 -4.70 -0.87 14.72
C GLU A 214 -5.05 -1.78 13.52
N LEU A 215 -5.96 -1.32 12.65
CA LEU A 215 -6.30 -2.00 11.41
C LEU A 215 -5.08 -2.17 10.48
N ARG A 216 -4.25 -1.13 10.32
CA ARG A 216 -3.05 -1.21 9.46
C ARG A 216 -1.98 -2.11 10.07
N ARG A 217 -1.79 -2.09 11.39
CA ARG A 217 -0.92 -3.04 12.08
C ARG A 217 -1.36 -4.46 11.79
N LEU A 218 -2.65 -4.76 11.92
CA LEU A 218 -3.22 -6.07 11.58
C LEU A 218 -3.02 -6.42 10.10
N LEU A 219 -3.19 -5.48 9.17
CA LEU A 219 -2.97 -5.74 7.74
C LEU A 219 -1.49 -6.00 7.40
N PHE A 220 -0.57 -5.26 8.03
CA PHE A 220 0.86 -5.52 7.88
C PHE A 220 1.26 -6.86 8.51
N ALA A 221 0.70 -7.15 9.69
CA ALA A 221 0.90 -8.41 10.38
C ALA A 221 0.40 -9.60 9.57
N LEU A 222 -0.83 -9.52 9.07
CA LEU A 222 -1.39 -10.52 8.17
C LEU A 222 -0.51 -10.75 6.95
N ARG A 223 0.01 -9.66 6.34
CA ARG A 223 0.86 -9.77 5.16
C ARG A 223 2.13 -10.57 5.44
N TYR A 224 2.90 -10.26 6.48
CA TYR A 224 4.14 -11.00 6.72
C TYR A 224 3.85 -12.43 7.22
N THR A 225 2.88 -12.63 8.11
CA THR A 225 2.50 -13.97 8.63
C THR A 225 1.95 -14.89 7.54
N THR A 226 1.15 -14.37 6.61
CA THR A 226 0.62 -15.18 5.50
C THR A 226 1.71 -15.63 4.55
N GLU A 227 2.69 -14.76 4.29
CA GLU A 227 3.86 -15.12 3.49
C GLU A 227 4.77 -16.08 4.26
N SER A 228 4.88 -15.94 5.59
CA SER A 228 5.53 -16.94 6.44
C SER A 228 4.92 -18.32 6.25
N VAL A 229 3.60 -18.42 6.44
CA VAL A 229 2.85 -19.66 6.24
C VAL A 229 3.01 -20.21 4.83
N ARG A 230 3.04 -19.34 3.82
CA ARG A 230 3.24 -19.77 2.42
C ARG A 230 4.60 -20.42 2.22
N GLU A 231 5.65 -19.85 2.78
CA GLU A 231 7.00 -20.37 2.67
C GLU A 231 7.19 -21.64 3.51
N LEU A 232 6.58 -21.71 4.70
CA LEU A 232 6.49 -22.95 5.49
C LEU A 232 5.83 -24.08 4.69
N LYS A 233 4.71 -23.79 4.03
CA LYS A 233 4.02 -24.77 3.17
C LYS A 233 4.86 -25.22 1.99
N ARG A 234 5.72 -24.35 1.46
CA ARG A 234 6.65 -24.68 0.36
C ARG A 234 7.77 -25.60 0.82
N ARG A 235 8.37 -25.33 1.98
CA ARG A 235 9.53 -26.07 2.51
C ARG A 235 9.15 -27.38 3.18
N TYR A 236 8.07 -27.38 3.94
CA TYR A 236 7.70 -28.48 4.84
C TYR A 236 6.38 -29.17 4.46
N GLY A 237 5.77 -28.77 3.35
CA GLY A 237 4.56 -29.36 2.80
C GLY A 237 3.27 -28.63 3.20
N TYR A 238 2.22 -28.81 2.40
CA TYR A 238 0.98 -28.04 2.51
C TYR A 238 0.10 -28.40 3.72
N ARG A 239 0.20 -29.66 4.19
CA ARG A 239 -0.62 -30.19 5.29
C ARG A 239 0.01 -29.82 6.64
N VAL A 240 -0.60 -28.87 7.33
CA VAL A 240 -0.15 -28.37 8.64
C VAL A 240 -0.13 -29.50 9.67
N GLU A 241 -1.06 -30.46 9.57
CA GLU A 241 -1.14 -31.61 10.48
C GLU A 241 0.11 -32.50 10.39
N ARG A 242 0.87 -32.43 9.29
CA ARG A 242 2.11 -33.22 9.09
C ARG A 242 3.37 -32.43 9.45
N TRP A 243 3.26 -31.18 9.84
CA TRP A 243 4.42 -30.34 10.15
C TRP A 243 5.25 -30.87 11.31
N HIS A 244 4.66 -31.59 12.26
CA HIS A 244 5.40 -32.29 13.31
C HIS A 244 6.40 -33.35 12.79
N LYS A 245 6.25 -33.81 11.54
CA LYS A 245 7.18 -34.77 10.90
C LYS A 245 8.19 -34.11 9.97
N THR A 246 7.87 -32.93 9.44
CA THR A 246 8.65 -32.29 8.36
C THR A 246 9.40 -31.04 8.82
N VAL A 247 8.91 -30.34 9.84
CA VAL A 247 9.55 -29.17 10.43
C VAL A 247 10.52 -29.62 11.53
N PRO A 248 11.76 -29.12 11.56
CA PRO A 248 12.68 -29.38 12.67
C PRO A 248 12.08 -28.97 14.02
N GLU A 249 12.31 -29.75 15.08
CA GLU A 249 11.67 -29.56 16.39
C GLU A 249 11.84 -28.14 16.96
N GLY A 250 13.03 -27.55 16.83
CA GLY A 250 13.31 -26.19 17.29
C GLY A 250 12.57 -25.07 16.54
N ARG A 251 11.81 -25.39 15.48
CA ARG A 251 11.06 -24.43 14.65
C ARG A 251 9.57 -24.77 14.53
N LEU A 252 9.15 -25.92 15.04
CA LEU A 252 7.77 -26.38 14.93
C LEU A 252 6.80 -25.41 15.62
N TRP A 253 7.18 -24.93 16.81
CA TRP A 253 6.36 -23.97 17.57
C TRP A 253 6.21 -22.63 16.86
N ASP A 254 7.29 -22.10 16.28
CA ASP A 254 7.22 -20.87 15.49
C ASP A 254 6.34 -21.04 14.25
N ALA A 255 6.44 -22.20 13.57
CA ALA A 255 5.62 -22.52 12.42
C ALA A 255 4.13 -22.59 12.75
N ILE A 256 3.79 -23.30 13.83
CA ILE A 256 2.40 -23.39 14.30
C ILE A 256 1.89 -22.02 14.74
N ARG A 257 2.70 -21.27 15.50
CA ARG A 257 2.38 -19.91 15.95
C ARG A 257 2.03 -19.00 14.76
N ASP A 258 2.89 -18.92 13.75
CA ASP A 258 2.68 -18.05 12.59
C ASP A 258 1.41 -18.45 11.82
N HIS A 259 1.13 -19.75 11.73
CA HIS A 259 -0.10 -20.26 11.12
C HIS A 259 -1.36 -19.89 11.91
N GLU A 260 -1.32 -20.00 13.23
CA GLU A 260 -2.42 -19.57 14.09
C GLU A 260 -2.61 -18.05 14.09
N GLU A 261 -1.51 -17.29 14.16
CA GLU A 261 -1.53 -15.83 14.17
C GLU A 261 -2.13 -15.29 12.86
N ALA A 262 -1.74 -15.85 11.71
CA ALA A 262 -2.37 -15.53 10.42
C ALA A 262 -3.89 -15.79 10.43
N ARG A 263 -4.34 -16.95 10.97
CA ARG A 263 -5.77 -17.28 11.08
C ARG A 263 -6.52 -16.34 12.04
N ARG A 264 -5.94 -16.03 13.20
CA ARG A 264 -6.52 -15.13 14.20
C ARG A 264 -6.67 -13.71 13.64
N ILE A 265 -5.63 -13.19 12.99
CA ILE A 265 -5.67 -11.87 12.36
C ILE A 265 -6.72 -11.84 11.24
N GLN A 266 -6.77 -12.87 10.41
CA GLN A 266 -7.79 -12.98 9.35
C GLN A 266 -9.21 -12.98 9.92
N ALA A 267 -9.45 -13.72 11.02
CA ALA A 267 -10.74 -13.75 11.69
C ALA A 267 -11.10 -12.37 12.29
N ALA A 268 -10.16 -11.70 12.94
CA ALA A 268 -10.35 -10.35 13.49
C ALA A 268 -10.64 -9.29 12.41
N LEU A 269 -10.01 -9.41 11.23
CA LEU A 269 -10.30 -8.53 10.10
C LEU A 269 -11.69 -8.80 9.50
N ASN A 270 -12.09 -10.07 9.42
CA ASN A 270 -13.41 -10.45 8.92
C ASN A 270 -14.53 -9.98 9.86
N SER A 271 -14.39 -10.11 11.18
CA SER A 271 -15.40 -9.63 12.13
C SER A 271 -15.58 -8.12 12.10
N ARG A 272 -14.49 -7.36 11.96
CA ARG A 272 -14.53 -5.91 11.81
C ARG A 272 -15.16 -5.45 10.50
N ARG A 273 -15.04 -6.25 9.43
CA ARG A 273 -15.71 -5.97 8.14
C ARG A 273 -17.22 -6.19 8.20
N ILE A 274 -17.71 -7.05 9.10
CA ILE A 274 -19.14 -7.33 9.28
C ILE A 274 -19.80 -6.29 10.20
N SER A 275 -19.03 -5.63 11.06
CA SER A 275 -19.53 -4.71 12.09
C SER A 275 -19.45 -3.22 11.73
N GLY A 276 -19.02 -2.87 10.51
CA GLY A 276 -18.85 -1.48 10.05
C GLY A 276 -19.36 -1.30 8.63
#